data_AF-A0A2K5PAD4-F1
#
_entry.id   AF-A0A2K5PAD4-F1
#
_cell.length_a   1.000
_cell.length_b   1.000
_cell.length_c   1.000
_cell.angle_alpha   90.00
_cell.angle_beta   90.00
_cell.angle_gamma   90.00
#
_symmetry.space_group_name_H-M   'P 1'
#
loop_
_entity.id
_entity.type
_entity.pdbx_description
1 polymer ?
#
loop_
_entity_poly.entity_id
_entity_poly.type
_entity_poly.pdbx_seq_one_letter_code
_entity_poly.pdbx_strand_id
1 'polypeptide(L)'
;VAVPSVFIFQPSEEQVKSGTASVVCMLNGFYPREVSVKWKVDDVVQSSNVQESVTEQDSKDNTYSLSSTLTLSSTEYQRHNVYACEVTHQGLSSPLTKSFRKGEC
;
A
#
# COMPACT_ATOMS: atom_id res chain seq x y z
N VAL A 1 5.23 -21.02 4.90
CA VAL A 1 5.31 -19.55 4.75
C VAL A 1 4.73 -19.22 3.38
N ALA A 2 3.80 -18.28 3.31
CA ALA A 2 3.17 -17.82 2.07
C ALA A 2 3.57 -16.37 1.83
N VAL A 3 4.01 -16.06 0.62
CA VAL A 3 4.55 -14.75 0.23
C VAL A 3 3.39 -13.84 -0.21
N PRO A 4 3.31 -12.58 0.28
CA PRO A 4 2.26 -11.65 -0.12
C PRO A 4 2.32 -11.32 -1.61
N SER A 5 1.16 -11.36 -2.26
CA SER A 5 0.97 -10.69 -3.55
C SER A 5 0.62 -9.23 -3.30
N VAL A 6 1.47 -8.32 -3.77
CA VAL A 6 1.37 -6.89 -3.47
C VAL A 6 0.88 -6.11 -4.68
N PHE A 7 -0.16 -5.30 -4.48
CA PHE A 7 -0.73 -4.40 -5.48
C PHE A 7 -0.81 -2.99 -4.92
N ILE A 8 -0.59 -1.99 -5.76
CA ILE A 8 -0.75 -0.58 -5.40
C ILE A 8 -1.78 0.05 -6.34
N PHE A 9 -2.69 0.85 -5.77
CA PHE A 9 -3.77 1.49 -6.50
C PHE A 9 -3.69 3.00 -6.30
N GLN A 10 -3.71 3.71 -7.42
CA GLN A 10 -3.81 5.16 -7.45
C GLN A 10 -5.23 5.63 -7.07
N PRO A 11 -5.38 6.83 -6.50
CA PRO A 11 -6.69 7.44 -6.27
C PRO A 11 -7.42 7.67 -7.60
N SER A 12 -8.75 7.63 -7.57
CA SER A 12 -9.55 8.01 -8.74
C SER A 12 -9.47 9.52 -8.98
N GLU A 13 -9.57 9.95 -10.24
CA GLU A 13 -9.59 11.38 -10.56
C GLU A 13 -10.72 12.14 -9.85
N GLU A 14 -11.88 11.50 -9.70
CA GLU A 14 -13.04 12.07 -9.02
C GLU A 14 -12.74 12.34 -7.54
N GLN A 15 -12.07 11.42 -6.86
CA GLN A 15 -11.66 11.60 -5.47
C GLN A 15 -10.69 12.78 -5.33
N VAL A 16 -9.69 12.84 -6.22
CA VAL A 16 -8.72 13.95 -6.22
C VAL A 16 -9.42 15.28 -6.47
N LYS A 17 -10.46 15.33 -7.32
CA LYS A 17 -11.28 16.53 -7.52
C LYS A 17 -12.12 16.91 -6.29
N SER A 18 -12.49 15.95 -5.44
CA SER A 18 -13.25 16.20 -4.21
C SER A 18 -12.40 16.68 -3.02
N GLY A 19 -11.07 16.82 -3.18
CA GLY A 19 -10.18 17.43 -2.19
C GLY A 19 -9.32 16.47 -1.36
N THR A 20 -9.47 15.16 -1.57
CA THR A 20 -8.65 14.12 -0.91
C THR A 20 -8.12 13.11 -1.91
N ALA A 21 -7.06 12.40 -1.55
CA ALA A 21 -6.46 11.36 -2.38
C ALA A 21 -6.07 10.18 -1.49
N SER A 22 -6.64 9.00 -1.76
CA SER A 22 -6.29 7.77 -1.06
C SER A 22 -5.49 6.85 -1.97
N VAL A 23 -4.25 6.56 -1.56
CA VAL A 23 -3.42 5.55 -2.20
C VAL A 23 -3.54 4.26 -1.40
N VAL A 24 -3.82 3.14 -2.07
CA VAL A 24 -4.06 1.85 -1.41
C VAL A 24 -2.99 0.85 -1.80
N CYS A 25 -2.38 0.18 -0.82
CA CYS A 25 -1.51 -0.96 -1.01
C CYS A 25 -2.20 -2.20 -0.44
N MET A 26 -2.45 -3.19 -1.31
CA MET A 26 -3.12 -4.44 -0.97
C MET A 26 -2.11 -5.58 -0.96
N LEU A 27 -2.05 -6.32 0.14
CA LEU A 27 -1.24 -7.51 0.34
C LEU A 27 -2.19 -8.70 0.48
N ASN A 28 -2.13 -9.64 -0.46
CA ASN A 28 -3.00 -10.82 -0.44
C ASN A 28 -2.20 -12.10 -0.18
N GLY A 29 -2.78 -13.03 0.57
CA GLY A 29 -2.34 -14.43 0.59
C GLY A 29 -1.05 -14.69 1.37
N PHE A 30 -0.77 -13.96 2.45
CA PHE A 30 0.48 -14.10 3.19
C PHE A 30 0.35 -14.87 4.51
N TYR A 31 1.44 -15.52 4.92
CA TYR A 31 1.55 -16.23 6.20
C TYR A 31 3.03 -16.37 6.62
N PRO A 32 3.42 -16.07 7.87
CA PRO A 32 2.58 -15.77 9.04
C PRO A 32 2.01 -14.34 9.02
N ARG A 33 1.22 -13.99 10.03
CA ARG A 33 0.46 -12.72 10.11
C ARG A 33 1.37 -11.48 10.17
N GLU A 34 2.58 -11.63 10.69
CA GLU A 34 3.52 -10.54 10.87
C GLU A 34 4.01 -10.01 9.50
N VAL A 35 3.60 -8.79 9.17
CA VAL A 35 4.01 -8.06 7.97
C VAL A 35 4.17 -6.59 8.30
N SER A 36 5.07 -5.89 7.61
CA SER A 36 5.28 -4.45 7.76
C SER A 36 5.12 -3.77 6.40
N VAL A 37 4.34 -2.70 6.37
CA VAL A 37 4.18 -1.83 5.20
C VAL A 37 4.78 -0.47 5.53
N LYS A 38 5.57 0.07 4.60
CA LYS A 38 6.15 1.41 4.68
C LYS A 38 5.81 2.20 3.44
N TRP A 39 5.22 3.37 3.62
CA TRP A 39 4.91 4.29 2.53
C TRP A 39 6.10 5.20 2.22
N LYS A 40 6.35 5.44 0.95
CA LYS A 40 7.27 6.45 0.45
C LYS A 40 6.59 7.31 -0.60
N VAL A 41 6.77 8.62 -0.49
CA VAL A 41 6.30 9.61 -1.47
C VAL A 41 7.54 10.37 -1.93
N ASP A 42 7.88 10.25 -3.21
CA ASP A 42 9.15 10.74 -3.79
C ASP A 42 10.37 10.36 -2.92
N ASP A 43 10.46 9.07 -2.57
CA ASP A 43 11.48 8.46 -1.70
C ASP A 43 11.49 8.93 -0.23
N VAL A 44 10.61 9.84 0.16
CA VAL A 44 10.45 10.29 1.55
C VAL A 44 9.45 9.40 2.28
N VAL A 45 9.89 8.80 3.40
CA VAL A 45 9.05 7.92 4.22
C VAL A 45 7.88 8.70 4.81
N GLN A 46 6.67 8.15 4.67
CA GLN A 46 5.44 8.67 5.25
C GLN A 46 4.99 7.79 6.42
N SER A 47 4.71 8.43 7.56
CA SER A 47 4.20 7.77 8.76
C SER A 47 2.87 8.34 9.25
N SER A 48 2.45 9.51 8.74
CA SER A 48 1.17 10.14 9.07
C SER A 48 0.07 9.72 8.09
N ASN A 49 -1.18 9.68 8.56
CA ASN A 49 -2.36 9.41 7.74
C ASN A 49 -2.34 8.05 7.02
N VAL A 50 -1.64 7.07 7.62
CA VAL A 50 -1.64 5.67 7.19
C VAL A 50 -2.63 4.90 8.05
N GLN A 51 -3.51 4.15 7.40
CA GLN A 51 -4.50 3.29 8.04
C GLN A 51 -4.35 1.87 7.51
N GLU A 52 -4.22 0.91 8.42
CA GLU A 52 -4.04 -0.50 8.07
C GLU A 52 -5.20 -1.33 8.59
N SER A 53 -5.67 -2.26 7.76
CA SER A 53 -6.68 -3.24 8.12
C SER A 53 -6.23 -4.61 7.64
N VAL A 54 -6.21 -5.58 8.54
CA VAL A 54 -5.84 -6.96 8.26
C VAL A 54 -7.07 -7.84 8.43
N THR A 55 -7.26 -8.80 7.53
CA THR A 55 -8.34 -9.77 7.64
C THR A 55 -8.06 -10.77 8.75
N GLU A 56 -9.11 -11.47 9.18
CA GLU A 56 -8.94 -12.76 9.84
C GLU A 56 -8.29 -13.76 8.87
N GLN A 57 -7.79 -14.87 9.42
CA GLN A 57 -7.21 -15.94 8.62
C GLN A 57 -8.29 -16.55 7.72
N ASP A 58 -8.04 -16.60 6.41
CA ASP A 58 -8.94 -17.23 5.47
C ASP A 58 -8.94 -18.75 5.70
N SER A 59 -10.12 -19.33 5.87
CA SER A 59 -10.28 -20.75 6.19
C SER A 59 -10.01 -21.69 5.03
N LYS A 60 -9.97 -21.20 3.79
CA LYS A 60 -9.75 -21.99 2.58
C LYS A 60 -8.27 -22.18 2.28
N ASP A 61 -7.47 -21.13 2.43
CA ASP A 61 -6.04 -21.14 2.11
C ASP A 61 -5.12 -20.96 3.32
N ASN A 62 -5.69 -20.70 4.51
CA ASN A 62 -4.99 -20.47 5.77
C ASN A 62 -4.05 -19.25 5.74
N THR A 63 -4.35 -18.24 4.94
CA THR A 63 -3.54 -17.03 4.81
C THR A 63 -4.25 -15.77 5.33
N TYR A 64 -3.52 -14.66 5.41
CA TYR A 64 -4.03 -13.34 5.76
C TYR A 64 -3.96 -12.40 4.55
N SER A 65 -4.80 -11.37 4.57
CA SER A 65 -4.71 -10.24 3.65
C SER A 65 -4.71 -8.92 4.41
N LEU A 66 -4.07 -7.89 3.88
CA LEU A 66 -3.92 -6.59 4.51
C LEU A 66 -4.12 -5.48 3.47
N SER A 67 -4.91 -4.48 3.83
CA SER A 67 -4.97 -3.21 3.11
C SER A 67 -4.31 -2.11 3.94
N SER A 68 -3.36 -1.41 3.34
CA SER A 68 -2.75 -0.20 3.89
C SER A 68 -3.18 0.97 3.01
N THR A 69 -3.71 2.03 3.62
CA THR A 69 -4.22 3.21 2.92
C THR A 69 -3.48 4.45 3.40
N LEU A 70 -2.82 5.16 2.48
CA LEU A 70 -2.24 6.47 2.72
C LEU A 70 -3.23 7.54 2.22
N THR A 71 -3.71 8.39 3.12
CA THR A 71 -4.61 9.49 2.76
C THR A 71 -3.87 10.83 2.77
N LEU A 72 -3.97 11.56 1.66
CA LEU A 72 -3.39 12.88 1.47
C LEU A 72 -4.48 13.88 1.09
N SER A 73 -4.21 15.18 1.27
CA SER A 73 -5.00 16.21 0.60
C SER A 73 -4.71 16.17 -0.91
N SER A 74 -5.66 16.61 -1.73
CA SER A 74 -5.42 16.69 -3.18
C SER A 74 -4.24 17.60 -3.52
N THR A 75 -4.02 18.66 -2.76
CA THR A 75 -2.87 19.57 -2.96
C THR A 75 -1.55 18.86 -2.72
N GLU A 76 -1.46 18.05 -1.66
CA GLU A 76 -0.25 17.30 -1.34
C GLU A 76 0.00 16.17 -2.32
N TYR A 77 -1.06 15.47 -2.72
CA TYR A 77 -1.00 14.45 -3.76
C TYR A 77 -0.51 15.03 -5.10
N GLN A 78 -0.95 16.24 -5.44
CA GLN A 78 -0.56 16.88 -6.70
C GLN A 78 0.89 17.38 -6.69
N ARG A 79 1.49 17.64 -5.53
CA ARG A 79 2.90 18.08 -5.43
C ARG A 79 3.94 17.00 -5.74
N HIS A 80 3.61 15.74 -5.48
CA HIS A 80 4.56 14.62 -5.57
C HIS A 80 4.23 13.67 -6.70
N ASN A 81 5.21 12.98 -7.28
CA ASN A 81 5.03 12.23 -8.52
C ASN A 81 5.03 10.71 -8.34
N VAL A 82 5.81 10.19 -7.40
CA VAL A 82 6.01 8.76 -7.19
C VAL A 82 5.48 8.37 -5.81
N TYR A 83 4.63 7.34 -5.81
CA TYR A 83 4.07 6.76 -4.60
C TYR A 83 4.46 5.30 -4.55
N ALA A 84 5.00 4.87 -3.42
CA ALA A 84 5.46 3.50 -3.23
C ALA A 84 5.02 2.94 -1.87
N CYS A 85 4.65 1.66 -1.86
CA CYS A 85 4.58 0.85 -0.66
C CYS A 85 5.67 -0.21 -0.68
N GLU A 86 6.47 -0.23 0.38
CA GLU A 86 7.53 -1.19 0.63
C GLU A 86 7.04 -2.20 1.68
N VAL A 87 6.99 -3.47 1.30
CA VAL A 87 6.46 -4.57 2.11
C VAL A 87 7.60 -5.45 2.60
N THR A 88 7.65 -5.68 3.91
CA THR A 88 8.59 -6.62 4.54
C THR A 88 7.82 -7.77 5.16
N HIS A 89 8.19 -9.00 4.81
CA HIS A 89 7.58 -10.24 5.29
C HIS A 89 8.66 -11.33 5.39
N GLN A 90 8.52 -12.28 6.32
CA GLN A 90 9.50 -13.35 6.51
C GLN A 90 9.70 -14.23 5.26
N GLY A 91 8.67 -14.35 4.42
CA GLY A 91 8.75 -15.09 3.16
C GLY A 91 9.52 -14.36 2.05
N LEU A 92 9.84 -13.08 2.23
CA LEU A 92 10.58 -12.28 1.28
C LEU A 92 12.07 -12.20 1.68
N SER A 93 12.98 -12.48 0.76
CA SER A 93 14.42 -12.33 0.97
C SER A 93 14.88 -10.86 1.05
N SER A 94 14.11 -9.96 0.46
CA SER A 94 14.30 -8.51 0.49
C SER A 94 12.94 -7.80 0.46
N PRO A 95 12.84 -6.54 0.94
CA PRO A 95 11.59 -5.79 0.87
C PRO A 95 11.05 -5.72 -0.55
N LEU A 96 9.75 -5.98 -0.71
CA LEU A 96 9.04 -5.90 -1.99
C LEU A 96 8.41 -4.52 -2.11
N THR A 97 8.86 -3.74 -3.09
CA THR A 97 8.33 -2.39 -3.35
C THR A 97 7.40 -2.40 -4.55
N LYS A 98 6.20 -1.87 -4.37
CA LYS A 98 5.28 -1.52 -5.46
C LYS A 98 5.11 -0.03 -5.52
N SER A 99 5.18 0.52 -6.72
CA SER A 99 5.08 1.96 -6.94
C SER A 99 4.32 2.26 -8.23
N PHE A 100 3.75 3.46 -8.29
CA PHE A 100 3.30 4.06 -9.54
C PHE A 100 3.80 5.50 -9.63
N ARG A 101 3.83 6.01 -10.85
CA ARG A 101 4.10 7.41 -11.13
C ARG A 101 2.86 8.06 -11.70
N LYS A 102 2.48 9.22 -11.18
CA LYS A 102 1.32 9.94 -11.68
C LYS A 102 1.50 10.29 -13.16
N GLY A 103 0.48 10.00 -13.97
CA GLY A 103 0.46 10.34 -15.40
C GLY A 103 1.17 9.35 -16.31
N GLU A 104 1.74 8.27 -15.77
CA GLU A 104 2.24 7.14 -16.57
C GLU A 104 1.19 6.00 -16.49
N CYS A 105 0.70 5.60 -17.66
CA CYS A 105 -0.19 4.45 -17.87
C CYS A 105 0.61 3.27 -18.43
#